data_AF-B4UWI0-F1
#
_entry.id   AF-B4UWI0-F1
#
_cell.length_a   1.000
_cell.length_b   1.000
_cell.length_c   1.000
_cell.angle_alpha   90.00
_cell.angle_beta   90.00
_cell.angle_gamma   90.00
#
_symmetry.space_group_name_H-M   'P 1'
#
loop_
_entity.id
_entity.type
_entity.pdbx_description
1 polymer ?
#
loop_
_entity_poly.entity_id
_entity_poly.type
_entity_poly.pdbx_seq_one_letter_code
_entity_poly.pdbx_strand_id
1 'polypeptide(L)' 'GQTQFGVCIARVRKQHQGQDEAFIFQAILSQCQSKREITKDPPSEDDETKR' A
#
# COMPACT_ATOMS: atom_id res chain seq x y z
N GLY A 1 -2.33 14.36 9.23
CA GLY A 1 -1.50 13.40 9.99
C GLY A 1 -2.35 12.26 10.54
N GLN A 2 -2.87 12.38 11.76
CA GLN A 2 -3.56 11.28 12.46
C GLN A 2 -4.96 10.94 11.92
N THR A 3 -5.71 11.94 11.47
CA THR A 3 -7.10 11.76 10.98
C THR A 3 -7.19 10.92 9.71
N GLN A 4 -6.24 11.08 8.78
CA GLN A 4 -6.23 10.30 7.53
C GLN A 4 -5.89 8.81 7.78
N PHE A 5 -5.00 8.55 8.74
CA PHE A 5 -4.66 7.18 9.15
C PHE A 5 -5.87 6.49 9.80
N GLY A 6 -6.57 7.20 10.69
CA GLY A 6 -7.81 6.71 11.31
C GLY A 6 -8.91 6.38 10.27
N VAL A 7 -9.08 7.23 9.25
CA VAL A 7 -10.04 6.97 8.15
C VAL A 7 -9.65 5.74 7.33
N CYS A 8 -8.36 5.55 7.02
CA CYS A 8 -7.89 4.34 6.34
C CYS A 8 -8.18 3.08 7.14
N ILE A 9 -7.87 3.07 8.44
CA ILE A 9 -8.12 1.93 9.32
C ILE A 9 -9.63 1.65 9.41
N ALA A 10 -10.47 2.67 9.57
CA ALA A 10 -11.91 2.51 9.62
C ALA A 10 -12.49 1.91 8.32
N ARG A 11 -11.95 2.31 7.16
CA ARG A 11 -12.35 1.74 5.87
C ARG A 11 -11.97 0.25 5.76
N VAL A 12 -10.77 -0.13 6.19
CA VAL A 12 -10.35 -1.54 6.17
C VAL A 12 -11.18 -2.37 7.15
N ARG A 13 -11.41 -1.86 8.37
CA ARG A 13 -12.31 -2.51 9.36
C ARG A 13 -13.72 -2.73 8.80
N LYS A 14 -14.26 -1.77 8.04
CA LYS A 14 -15.57 -1.91 7.38
C LYS A 14 -15.56 -2.97 6.27
N GLN A 15 -14.50 -3.07 5.48
CA GLN A 15 -14.38 -4.12 4.44
C GLN A 15 -14.29 -5.53 5.04
N HIS A 16 -13.69 -5.66 6.22
CA HIS A 16 -13.48 -6.93 6.91
C HIS A 16 -14.39 -7.06 8.14
N GLN A 17 -15.61 -6.52 8.07
CA GLN A 17 -16.53 -6.54 9.19
C GLN A 17 -16.86 -7.99 9.60
N GLY A 18 -16.74 -8.29 10.89
CA GLY A 18 -16.94 -9.64 11.43
C GLY A 18 -15.71 -10.56 11.36
N GLN A 19 -14.58 -10.07 10.84
CA GLN A 19 -13.28 -10.72 10.97
C GLN A 19 -12.59 -10.33 12.28
N ASP A 20 -11.64 -11.16 12.71
CA ASP A 20 -10.84 -10.89 13.89
C ASP A 20 -9.95 -9.64 13.72
N GLU A 21 -9.70 -8.93 14.81
CA GLU A 21 -8.86 -7.73 14.83
C GLU A 21 -7.46 -8.01 14.28
N ALA A 22 -6.85 -9.16 14.62
CA ALA A 22 -5.52 -9.52 14.16
C ALA A 22 -5.47 -9.68 12.63
N PHE A 23 -6.52 -10.23 12.03
CA PHE A 23 -6.64 -10.34 10.57
C PHE A 23 -6.70 -8.96 9.91
N ILE A 24 -7.46 -8.03 10.50
CA ILE A 24 -7.56 -6.66 9.99
C ILE A 24 -6.22 -5.94 10.07
N PHE A 25 -5.48 -6.09 11.18
CA PHE A 25 -4.13 -5.54 11.31
C PHE A 25 -3.17 -6.12 10.27
N GLN A 26 -3.20 -7.43 10.03
CA GLN A 26 -2.39 -8.07 9.01
C GLN A 26 -2.71 -7.55 7.60
N ALA A 27 -3.99 -7.33 7.27
CA ALA A 27 -4.41 -6.76 6.00
C ALA A 27 -3.88 -5.33 5.79
N ILE A 28 -3.90 -4.50 6.84
CA ILE A 28 -3.35 -3.13 6.80
C ILE A 28 -1.83 -3.18 6.54
N LEU A 29 -1.10 -4.04 7.25
CA LEU A 29 0.34 -4.19 7.07
C LEU A 29 0.69 -4.69 5.67
N SER A 30 -0.04 -5.67 5.15
CA SER A 30 0.15 -6.20 3.79
C SER A 30 -0.05 -5.12 2.72
N GLN A 31 -1.09 -4.27 2.85
CA GLN A 31 -1.28 -3.14 1.93
C GLN A 31 -0.15 -2.10 2.01
N CYS A 32 0.39 -1.83 3.20
CA CYS A 32 1.53 -0.94 3.38
C CYS A 32 2.83 -1.52 2.77
N GLN A 33 3.00 -2.85 2.81
CA GLN A 33 4.16 -3.54 2.25
C GLN A 33 4.08 -3.67 0.73
N SER A 34 2.91 -4.03 0.17
CA SER A 34 2.68 -4.15 -1.27
C SER A 34 2.94 -2.83 -2.01
N LYS A 35 2.70 -1.68 -1.38
CA LYS A 35 3.04 -0.36 -1.94
C LYS A 35 4.54 -0.08 -2.08
N ARG A 36 5.43 -0.82 -1.39
CA ARG A 36 6.89 -0.66 -1.55
C ARG A 36 7.44 -1.40 -2.78
N GLU A 37 6.67 -2.30 -3.38
CA GLU A 37 7.14 -3.09 -4.53
C GLU A 37 6.96 -2.35 -5.87
N ILE A 38 6.08 -1.35 -5.93
CA ILE A 38 5.73 -0.60 -7.15
C ILE A 38 6.73 0.53 -7.47
N THR A 39 7.69 0.83 -6.58
CA THR A 39 8.79 1.77 -6.84
C THR A 39 10.07 1.03 -7.22
N LYS A 40 9.97 0.02 -8.09
CA LYS A 40 11.05 -0.27 -9.02
C LYS A 40 10.72 0.54 -10.26
N ASP A 41 11.42 1.66 -10.43
CA ASP A 41 11.56 2.30 -11.75
C ASP A 41 11.76 1.20 -12.80
N PRO A 42 11.03 1.24 -13.94
CA PRO A 42 11.49 0.46 -15.09
C PRO A 42 12.92 0.94 -15.39
N PRO A 43 13.89 0.05 -15.70
CA PRO A 43 15.10 0.51 -16.33
C PRO A 43 14.66 1.21 -17.62
N SER A 44 14.83 2.52 -17.68
CA SER A 44 14.61 3.29 -18.90
C SER A 44 15.75 2.89 -19.84
N GLU A 45 15.57 1.81 -20.60
CA GLU A 45 16.36 1.50 -21.79
C GLU A 45 15.98 2.52 -22.88
N ASP A 46 16.45 3.75 -22.77
CA ASP A 46 16.48 4.70 -23.88
C ASP A 46 17.48 5.83 -23.57
N ASP A 47 18.75 5.60 -23.90
CA ASP A 47 19.65 6.67 -24.32
C ASP A 47 20.53 6.10 -25.45
N GLU A 48 19.89 5.80 -26.58
CA GLU A 48 20.59 5.80 -27.85
C GLU A 48 20.55 7.23 -28.42
N THR A 49 21.74 7.74 -28.75
CA THR A 49 21.98 8.82 -29.72
C THR A 49 21.78 10.27 -29.25
N LYS A 50 22.86 10.88 -28.70
CA LYS A 50 23.21 12.26 -29.07
C LYS A 50 24.70 12.62 -28.92
N ARG A 51 25.36 12.61 -30.09
CA ARG A 51 26.46 13.47 -30.55
C ARG A 51 27.91 13.07 -30.23
#